data_AF-A0AAD6UBM7-F1
#
_entry.id   AF-A0AAD6UBM7-F1
#
_cell.length_a   1.000
_cell.length_b   1.000
_cell.length_c   1.000
_cell.angle_alpha   90.00
_cell.angle_beta   90.00
_cell.angle_gamma   90.00
#
_symmetry.space_group_name_H-M   'P 1'
#
loop_
_entity.id
_entity.type
_entity.pdbx_description
1 polymer ?
#
loop_
_entity_poly.entity_id
_entity_poly.type
_entity_poly.pdbx_seq_one_letter_code
_entity_poly.pdbx_strand_id
1 'polypeptide(L)'
;MRASPFCRQLNGLVPPKIATPGLVSGNSGGGLGPLVEFYSKLPKGPAPQRMRGLKARFFSGKNASAAPVVGLIGGLFLIGYTLDY
;
A
#
# COMPACT_ATOMS: atom_id res chain seq x y z
N MET A 1 38.05 3.73 -50.02
CA MET A 1 38.02 5.18 -49.71
C MET A 1 38.46 5.37 -48.26
N ARG A 2 39.66 5.92 -48.01
CA ARG A 2 40.18 6.16 -46.66
C ARG A 2 39.62 7.49 -46.15
N ALA A 3 38.87 7.47 -45.05
CA ALA A 3 38.43 8.71 -44.39
C ALA A 3 39.65 9.47 -43.84
N SER A 4 39.68 10.78 -43.99
CA SER A 4 40.75 11.64 -43.50
C SER A 4 40.83 11.59 -41.96
N PRO A 5 42.03 11.78 -41.37
CA PRO A 5 42.20 11.77 -39.91
C PRO A 5 41.30 12.78 -39.20
N PHE A 6 40.99 13.91 -39.87
CA PHE A 6 40.07 14.93 -39.38
C PHE A 6 38.62 14.44 -39.24
N CYS A 7 38.09 13.69 -40.21
CA CYS A 7 36.74 13.11 -40.09
C CYS A 7 36.66 12.03 -39.01
N ARG A 8 37.74 11.29 -38.77
CA ARG A 8 37.82 10.30 -37.69
C ARG A 8 37.78 10.95 -36.29
N GLN A 9 38.36 12.13 -36.14
CA GLN A 9 38.37 12.87 -34.88
C GLN A 9 36.99 13.47 -34.55
N LEU A 10 36.16 13.71 -35.57
CA LEU A 10 34.79 14.21 -35.43
C LEU A 10 33.72 13.10 -35.31
N ASN A 11 34.08 11.83 -35.54
CA ASN A 11 33.14 10.69 -35.48
C ASN A 11 32.58 10.41 -34.07
N GLY A 12 33.14 10.99 -33.01
CA GLY A 12 32.60 10.91 -31.64
C GLY A 12 31.77 12.13 -31.22
N LEU A 13 31.70 13.17 -32.06
CA LEU A 13 31.05 14.44 -31.74
C LEU A 13 29.52 14.37 -31.86
N VAL A 14 29.03 13.49 -32.75
CA VAL A 14 27.61 13.22 -32.92
C VAL A 14 27.33 11.86 -32.31
N PRO A 15 26.55 11.79 -31.21
CA PRO A 15 26.22 10.50 -30.61
C PRO A 15 25.47 9.63 -31.62
N PRO A 16 25.75 8.31 -31.66
CA PRO A 16 25.03 7.40 -32.54
C PRO A 16 23.54 7.43 -32.20
N LYS A 17 22.68 7.02 -33.13
CA LYS A 17 21.23 6.99 -32.94
C LYS A 17 20.85 5.96 -31.86
N ILE A 18 20.95 6.36 -30.60
CA ILE A 18 20.45 5.64 -29.44
C ILE A 18 18.95 5.86 -29.47
N ALA A 19 18.16 4.82 -29.72
CA ALA A 19 16.72 4.93 -29.85
C ALA A 19 16.03 5.52 -28.60
N THR A 20 16.71 5.59 -27.46
CA THR A 20 16.19 6.20 -26.23
C THR A 20 17.30 6.49 -25.21
N PRO A 21 17.98 7.66 -25.27
CA PRO A 21 18.97 8.04 -24.25
C PRO A 21 18.35 8.18 -22.84
N GLY A 22 17.05 8.47 -22.74
CA GLY A 22 16.34 8.60 -21.46
C GLY A 22 16.08 7.30 -20.69
N LEU A 23 16.27 6.13 -21.32
CA LEU A 23 16.14 4.83 -20.63
C LEU A 23 17.40 4.45 -19.84
N VAL A 24 18.56 5.00 -20.19
CA VAL A 24 19.85 4.66 -19.57
C VAL A 24 20.20 5.63 -18.42
N SER A 25 19.69 6.86 -18.44
CA SER A 25 19.99 7.90 -17.44
C SER A 25 19.05 7.92 -16.22
N GLY A 26 18.48 6.76 -15.82
CA GLY A 26 17.76 6.64 -14.54
C GLY A 26 16.29 7.05 -14.53
N ASN A 27 15.69 7.41 -15.67
CA ASN A 27 14.23 7.64 -15.77
C ASN A 27 13.44 6.40 -16.26
N SER A 28 14.04 5.22 -16.20
CA SER A 28 13.42 3.92 -16.51
C SER A 28 12.24 3.57 -15.59
N GLY A 29 11.87 4.43 -14.64
CA GLY A 29 10.74 4.24 -13.73
C GLY A 29 9.37 4.53 -14.33
N GLY A 30 9.27 5.35 -15.39
CA GLY A 30 7.99 5.75 -15.97
C GLY A 30 7.18 4.60 -16.60
N GLY A 31 7.87 3.65 -17.24
CA GLY A 31 7.23 2.45 -17.82
C GLY A 31 6.97 1.32 -16.81
N LEU A 32 7.63 1.36 -15.65
CA LEU A 32 7.51 0.34 -14.61
C LEU A 32 6.40 0.66 -13.60
N GLY A 33 6.00 1.93 -13.47
CA GLY A 33 4.90 2.36 -12.60
C GLY A 33 3.60 1.56 -12.82
N PRO A 34 3.11 1.43 -14.06
CA PRO A 34 1.91 0.63 -14.36
C PRO A 34 2.05 -0.86 -14.00
N LEU A 35 3.27 -1.41 -14.12
CA LEU A 35 3.55 -2.81 -13.79
C LEU A 35 3.55 -3.03 -12.26
N VAL A 36 4.17 -2.13 -11.51
CA VAL A 36 4.15 -2.13 -10.03
C VAL A 36 2.73 -1.91 -9.51
N GLU A 37 1.96 -1.01 -10.12
CA GLU A 37 0.56 -0.76 -9.77
C GLU A 37 -0.31 -1.98 -10.04
N PHE A 38 -0.12 -2.66 -11.19
CA PHE A 38 -0.79 -3.91 -11.51
C PHE A 38 -0.53 -4.99 -10.45
N TYR A 39 0.74 -5.25 -10.09
CA TYR A 39 1.10 -6.22 -9.06
C TYR A 39 0.66 -5.80 -7.65
N SER A 40 0.56 -4.51 -7.38
CA SER A 40 0.07 -4.01 -6.09
C SER A 40 -1.44 -4.23 -5.93
N LYS A 41 -2.20 -4.11 -7.02
CA LYS A 41 -3.67 -4.25 -7.09
C LYS A 41 -4.18 -5.67 -7.32
N LEU A 42 -3.30 -6.65 -7.55
CA LEU A 42 -3.71 -8.06 -7.55
C LEU A 42 -4.58 -8.31 -6.30
N PRO A 43 -5.70 -9.06 -6.42
CA PRO A 43 -6.63 -9.28 -5.33
C PRO A 43 -5.95 -10.05 -4.21
N LYS A 44 -5.28 -9.30 -3.33
CA LYS A 44 -4.84 -9.75 -2.03
C LYS A 44 -6.13 -9.87 -1.24
N GLY A 45 -6.42 -11.06 -0.72
CA GLY A 45 -7.54 -11.22 0.21
C GLY A 45 -7.49 -10.11 1.26
N PRO A 46 -8.65 -9.63 1.75
CA PRO A 46 -8.69 -8.54 2.71
C PRO A 46 -7.73 -8.84 3.86
N ALA A 47 -6.84 -7.90 4.16
CA ALA A 47 -5.85 -8.07 5.22
C ALA A 47 -6.60 -8.48 6.50
N PRO A 48 -6.23 -9.59 7.15
CA PRO A 48 -6.92 -10.03 8.35
C PRO A 48 -6.78 -8.94 9.41
N GLN A 49 -7.87 -8.24 9.70
CA GLN A 49 -7.91 -7.29 10.80
C GLN A 49 -7.79 -8.08 12.09
N ARG A 50 -6.57 -8.16 12.63
CA ARG A 50 -6.26 -8.81 13.90
C ARG A 50 -6.74 -7.92 15.05
N MET A 51 -8.05 -7.71 15.13
CA MET A 51 -8.66 -7.01 16.25
C MET A 51 -8.59 -7.95 17.46
N ARG A 52 -7.88 -7.54 18.51
CA ARG A 52 -7.80 -8.26 19.78
C ARG A 52 -8.54 -7.48 20.87
N GLY A 53 -9.03 -8.18 21.87
CA GLY A 53 -9.68 -7.59 23.05
C GLY A 53 -11.21 -7.47 22.95
N LEU A 54 -11.79 -6.78 23.93
CA LEU A 54 -13.24 -6.66 24.11
C LEU A 54 -13.94 -6.03 22.90
N LYS A 55 -13.28 -5.03 22.28
CA LYS A 55 -13.76 -4.37 21.05
C LYS A 55 -13.96 -5.36 19.90
N ALA A 56 -13.02 -6.27 19.70
CA ALA A 56 -13.10 -7.27 18.62
C ALA A 56 -14.22 -8.29 18.84
N ARG A 57 -14.53 -8.59 20.10
CA ARG A 57 -15.52 -9.61 20.49
C ARG A 57 -16.95 -9.10 20.47
N PHE A 58 -17.17 -7.81 20.69
CA PHE A 58 -18.53 -7.27 20.85
C PHE A 58 -18.86 -6.07 19.96
N PHE A 59 -17.87 -5.41 19.37
CA PHE A 59 -18.07 -4.13 18.67
C PHE A 59 -17.57 -4.11 17.22
N SER A 60 -17.04 -5.23 16.70
CA SER A 60 -16.44 -5.28 15.36
C SER A 60 -17.11 -6.29 14.46
N GLY A 61 -17.49 -5.84 13.26
CA GLY A 61 -17.91 -6.68 12.13
C GLY A 61 -19.06 -7.62 12.48
N LYS A 62 -18.91 -8.90 12.15
CA LYS A 62 -19.89 -9.97 12.41
C LYS A 62 -20.20 -10.20 13.90
N ASN A 63 -19.33 -9.74 14.80
CA ASN A 63 -19.48 -9.88 16.24
C ASN A 63 -20.03 -8.62 16.91
N ALA A 64 -20.49 -7.64 16.13
CA ALA A 64 -21.18 -6.47 16.67
C ALA A 64 -22.47 -6.94 17.37
N SER A 65 -22.50 -6.82 18.69
CA SER A 65 -23.60 -7.32 19.52
C SER A 65 -23.99 -6.28 20.57
N ALA A 66 -25.25 -6.29 21.00
CA ALA A 66 -25.77 -5.45 22.07
C ALA A 66 -25.41 -5.96 23.49
N ALA A 67 -24.80 -7.14 23.60
CA ALA A 67 -24.35 -7.73 24.86
C ALA A 67 -23.60 -6.77 25.83
N PRO A 68 -22.61 -5.96 25.40
CA PRO A 68 -21.93 -5.02 26.30
C PRO A 68 -22.85 -3.91 26.83
N VAL A 69 -23.86 -3.50 26.06
CA VAL A 69 -24.84 -2.49 26.50
C VAL A 69 -25.75 -3.08 27.57
N VAL A 70 -26.25 -4.30 27.35
CA VAL A 70 -27.08 -5.01 28.34
C VAL A 70 -26.28 -5.29 29.62
N GLY A 71 -25.02 -5.71 29.48
CA GLY A 71 -24.12 -5.92 30.63
C GLY A 71 -23.88 -4.64 31.42
N LEU A 72 -23.73 -3.49 30.75
CA LEU A 72 -23.59 -2.20 31.41
C LEU A 72 -24.85 -1.81 32.18
N ILE A 73 -26.03 -1.97 31.57
CA ILE A 73 -27.32 -1.71 32.21
C ILE A 73 -27.48 -2.59 33.46
N GLY A 74 -27.27 -3.90 33.31
CA GLY A 74 -27.35 -4.84 34.43
C GLY A 74 -26.34 -4.52 35.54
N GLY A 75 -25.12 -4.13 35.18
CA GLY A 75 -24.10 -3.69 36.13
C GLY A 75 -24.52 -2.45 36.92
N LEU A 76 -25.09 -1.44 36.25
CA LEU A 76 -25.62 -0.25 36.94
C LEU A 76 -26.75 -0.59 37.90
N PHE A 77 -27.68 -1.48 37.51
CA PHE A 77 -28.76 -1.91 38.41
C PHE A 77 -28.23 -2.64 39.63
N LEU A 78 -27.22 -3.51 39.45
CA LEU A 78 -26.58 -4.23 40.56
C LEU A 78 -25.89 -3.27 41.53
N ILE A 79 -25.13 -2.31 40.99
CA ILE A 79 -24.47 -1.27 41.80
C ILE A 79 -25.52 -0.43 42.54
N GLY A 80 -26.58 0.00 41.85
CA GLY A 80 -27.68 0.74 42.46
C GLY A 80 -28.34 -0.04 43.59
N TYR A 81 -28.59 -1.33 43.39
CA TYR A 81 -29.16 -2.20 44.42
C TYR A 81 -28.25 -2.32 45.65
N THR A 82 -26.93 -2.45 45.47
CA THR A 82 -25.97 -2.48 46.58
C THR A 82 -25.76 -1.14 47.29
N LEU A 83 -26.20 -0.03 46.69
CA LEU A 83 -26.16 1.29 47.32
C LEU A 83 -27.47 1.63 48.04
N ASP A 84 -28.58 1.04 47.60
CA ASP A 84 -29.91 1.24 48.17
C ASP A 84 -30.17 0.37 49.43
N TYR A 85 -29.55 -0.82 49.47
CA TYR A 85 -29.61 -1.79 50.58
C TYR A 85 -28.25 -2.00 51.22
#